data_AF-A0A0M9DPZ4-F1
#
_entry.id   AF-A0A0M9DPZ4-F1
#
_cell.length_a   1.000
_cell.length_b   1.000
_cell.length_c   1.000
_cell.angle_alpha   90.00
_cell.angle_beta   90.00
_cell.angle_gamma   90.00
#
_symmetry.space_group_name_H-M   'P 1'
#
loop_
_entity.id
_entity.type
_entity.pdbx_description
1 polymer ?
#
loop_
_entity_poly.entity_id
_entity_poly.type
_entity_poly.pdbx_seq_one_letter_code
_entity_poly.pdbx_strand_id
1 'polypeptide(L)'
;MGKRSFLYSANQSFTKLRDLSECKNSIPFFYKIILGVDAEICKSQLWENYAHPIAIKGDFIKGLQFFYDLLDYFKTQKQIPQELLEKSLSDTKKFFEENPDRISDYFFLEAGEIFDNGEGDIYTQNRDLWDDIIYVHKSLKELLIKKPLNMFENPIHSWFYDIKDNPEEHLIVNWKSATFYSFNNT
;
A
#
# COMPACT_ATOMS: atom_id res chain seq x y z
N MET A 1 17.76 13.71 4.59
CA MET A 1 17.21 12.48 3.97
C MET A 1 16.14 12.87 2.96
N GLY A 2 15.79 11.97 2.03
CA GLY A 2 14.59 12.18 1.22
C GLY A 2 13.34 12.17 2.09
N LYS A 3 12.21 12.66 1.59
CA LYS A 3 10.90 12.39 2.18
C LYS A 3 10.29 11.26 1.36
N ARG A 4 10.47 10.01 1.78
CA ARG A 4 10.06 8.84 0.99
C ARG A 4 9.28 7.84 1.81
N SER A 5 8.30 7.20 1.18
CA SER A 5 7.69 5.96 1.65
C SER A 5 8.23 4.79 0.81
N PHE A 6 8.64 3.74 1.48
CA PHE A 6 9.19 2.53 0.87
C PHE A 6 8.21 1.38 1.03
N LEU A 7 7.91 0.70 -0.06
CA LEU A 7 7.16 -0.56 -0.07
C LEU A 7 8.10 -1.68 -0.52
N TYR A 8 8.20 -2.73 0.28
CA TYR A 8 8.97 -3.93 -0.04
C TYR A 8 8.22 -5.19 0.38
N SER A 9 8.71 -6.33 -0.08
CA SER A 9 8.25 -7.65 0.35
C SER A 9 9.36 -8.45 1.03
N ALA A 10 8.94 -9.37 1.88
CA ALA A 10 9.83 -10.32 2.54
C ALA A 10 9.08 -11.60 2.90
N ASN A 11 9.82 -12.70 2.97
CA ASN A 11 9.33 -13.92 3.60
C ASN A 11 9.38 -13.82 5.12
N GLN A 12 8.71 -14.72 5.83
CA GLN A 12 8.68 -14.82 7.29
C GLN A 12 10.07 -14.85 7.93
N SER A 13 11.07 -15.39 7.23
CA SER A 13 12.45 -15.46 7.72
C SER A 13 13.21 -14.14 7.64
N PHE A 14 12.67 -13.11 6.98
CA PHE A 14 13.32 -11.82 6.70
C PHE A 14 14.71 -11.92 6.04
N THR A 15 15.05 -13.09 5.49
CA THR A 15 16.38 -13.36 4.90
C THR A 15 16.66 -12.53 3.65
N LYS A 16 15.62 -12.07 2.97
CA LYS A 16 15.71 -11.25 1.78
C LYS A 16 14.57 -10.23 1.77
N LEU A 17 14.96 -8.96 1.68
CA LEU A 17 14.05 -7.85 1.45
C LEU A 17 14.03 -7.52 -0.04
N ARG A 18 12.85 -7.21 -0.56
CA ARG A 18 12.57 -7.07 -1.97
C ARG A 18 11.81 -5.78 -2.23
N ASP A 19 12.51 -4.76 -2.71
CA ASP A 19 11.86 -3.50 -3.09
C ASP A 19 10.76 -3.72 -4.12
N LEU A 20 9.65 -3.01 -3.93
CA LEU A 20 8.48 -3.03 -4.79
C LEU A 20 8.11 -1.65 -5.29
N SER A 21 8.23 -0.62 -4.44
CA SER A 21 7.86 0.74 -4.80
C SER A 21 8.48 1.77 -3.85
N GLU A 22 8.66 3.00 -4.34
CA GLU A 22 9.12 4.15 -3.56
C GLU A 22 8.35 5.39 -4.02
N CYS A 23 7.78 6.15 -3.08
CA CYS A 23 7.05 7.37 -3.37
C CYS A 23 7.58 8.55 -2.55
N LYS A 24 7.74 9.71 -3.21
CA LYS A 24 8.25 10.93 -2.58
C LYS A 24 7.10 11.73 -1.97
N ASN A 25 7.30 12.23 -0.75
CA ASN A 25 6.42 13.14 -0.02
C ASN A 25 4.99 12.63 0.25
N SER A 26 4.68 11.37 -0.04
CA SER A 26 3.34 10.83 0.14
C SER A 26 3.34 9.32 0.38
N ILE A 27 2.23 8.83 0.93
CA ILE A 27 1.91 7.41 1.05
C ILE A 27 0.73 7.15 0.11
N PRO A 28 0.98 6.51 -1.06
CA PRO A 28 -0.06 6.23 -2.04
C PRO A 28 -1.26 5.48 -1.45
N PHE A 29 -2.45 5.79 -1.97
CA PHE A 29 -3.67 5.10 -1.54
C PHE A 29 -3.61 3.59 -1.79
N PHE A 30 -3.01 3.14 -2.90
CA PHE A 30 -2.86 1.73 -3.18
C PHE A 30 -2.02 0.97 -2.14
N TYR A 31 -1.06 1.61 -1.47
CA TYR A 31 -0.34 0.98 -0.35
C TYR A 31 -1.30 0.64 0.78
N LYS A 32 -2.21 1.56 1.10
CA LYS A 32 -3.22 1.36 2.15
C LYS A 32 -4.16 0.20 1.81
N ILE A 33 -4.50 0.02 0.53
CA ILE A 33 -5.31 -1.10 0.06
C ILE A 33 -4.61 -2.44 0.31
N ILE A 34 -3.38 -2.60 -0.19
CA ILE A 34 -2.68 -3.89 -0.16
C ILE A 34 -2.20 -4.27 1.24
N LEU A 35 -1.83 -3.29 2.08
CA LEU A 35 -1.37 -3.53 3.44
C LEU A 35 -2.51 -3.78 4.42
N GLY A 36 -3.72 -3.34 4.10
CA GLY A 36 -4.86 -3.39 4.99
C GLY A 36 -5.30 -4.80 5.42
N VAL A 37 -4.92 -5.81 4.64
CA VAL A 37 -5.24 -7.21 4.94
C VAL A 37 -4.24 -7.76 5.94
N ASP A 38 -4.74 -8.12 7.13
CA ASP A 38 -3.94 -8.63 8.26
C ASP A 38 -2.80 -7.65 8.66
N ALA A 39 -3.13 -6.36 8.69
CA ALA A 39 -2.15 -5.30 8.92
C ALA A 39 -1.64 -5.27 10.38
N GLU A 40 -0.32 -5.20 10.56
CA GLU A 40 0.33 -5.16 11.87
C GLU A 40 1.48 -4.15 11.88
N ILE A 41 1.68 -3.47 13.01
CA ILE A 41 2.89 -2.66 13.23
C ILE A 41 4.02 -3.60 13.67
N CYS A 42 5.20 -3.46 13.07
CA CYS A 42 6.37 -4.29 13.32
C CYS A 42 7.68 -3.49 13.35
N LYS A 43 8.78 -4.16 13.69
CA LYS A 43 10.10 -3.53 13.72
C LYS A 43 10.53 -3.11 12.32
N SER A 44 11.02 -1.89 12.23
CA SER A 44 11.63 -1.36 11.02
C SER A 44 12.88 -2.15 10.66
N GLN A 45 13.08 -2.33 9.35
CA GLN A 45 14.31 -2.85 8.74
C GLN A 45 15.22 -1.71 8.28
N LEU A 46 14.68 -0.50 8.08
CA LEU A 46 15.45 0.69 7.69
C LEU A 46 16.02 1.48 8.90
N TRP A 47 15.33 1.41 10.04
CA TRP A 47 15.61 2.18 11.26
C TRP A 47 15.99 1.24 12.40
N GLU A 48 17.13 0.55 12.26
CA GLU A 48 17.61 -0.51 13.16
C GLU A 48 17.66 -0.09 14.65
N ASN A 49 17.98 1.18 14.91
CA ASN A 49 18.16 1.72 16.26
C ASN A 49 16.93 2.49 16.79
N TYR A 50 15.82 2.49 16.07
CA TYR A 50 14.60 3.16 16.54
C TYR A 50 13.89 2.29 17.58
N ALA A 51 13.63 2.87 18.76
CA ALA A 51 13.17 2.11 19.92
C ALA A 51 11.77 1.50 19.76
N HIS A 52 10.92 2.10 18.92
CA HIS A 52 9.54 1.69 18.72
C HIS A 52 9.34 1.01 17.36
N PRO A 53 8.37 0.09 17.23
CA PRO A 53 8.05 -0.49 15.93
C PRO A 53 7.35 0.57 15.06
N ILE A 54 7.91 0.84 13.89
CA ILE A 54 7.47 1.92 12.97
C ILE A 54 7.33 1.45 11.52
N ALA A 55 7.41 0.15 11.25
CA ALA A 55 7.04 -0.43 9.96
C ALA A 55 5.63 -1.01 10.04
N ILE A 56 4.91 -1.02 8.92
CA ILE A 56 3.58 -1.64 8.82
C ILE A 56 3.70 -2.81 7.86
N LYS A 57 3.29 -4.01 8.28
CA LYS A 57 3.24 -5.19 7.42
C LYS A 57 1.81 -5.62 7.14
N GLY A 58 1.59 -6.29 6.01
CA GLY A 58 0.33 -6.92 5.64
C GLY A 58 0.56 -8.21 4.84
N ASP A 59 -0.46 -9.06 4.74
CA ASP A 59 -0.38 -10.31 3.97
C ASP A 59 -0.24 -10.02 2.47
N PHE A 60 0.81 -10.55 1.84
CA PHE A 60 1.12 -10.24 0.46
C PHE A 60 0.06 -10.78 -0.51
N ILE A 61 -0.25 -12.07 -0.40
CA ILE A 61 -1.11 -12.77 -1.35
C ILE A 61 -2.55 -12.30 -1.19
N LYS A 62 -3.04 -12.20 0.05
CA LYS A 62 -4.39 -11.70 0.31
C LYS A 62 -4.51 -10.21 -0.01
N GLY A 63 -3.46 -9.42 0.25
CA GLY A 63 -3.42 -8.01 -0.10
C GLY A 63 -3.55 -7.77 -1.61
N LEU A 64 -2.81 -8.50 -2.44
CA LEU A 64 -2.95 -8.44 -3.90
C LEU A 64 -4.32 -8.92 -4.37
N GLN A 65 -4.82 -10.03 -3.83
CA GLN A 65 -6.14 -10.54 -4.21
C GLN A 65 -7.24 -9.50 -3.89
N PHE A 66 -7.18 -8.88 -2.71
CA PHE A 66 -8.12 -7.84 -2.31
C PHE A 66 -8.07 -6.64 -3.25
N PHE A 67 -6.87 -6.23 -3.69
CA PHE A 67 -6.71 -5.18 -4.68
C PHE A 67 -7.33 -5.55 -6.04
N TYR A 68 -7.14 -6.78 -6.53
CA TYR A 68 -7.77 -7.24 -7.77
C TYR A 68 -9.30 -7.26 -7.67
N ASP A 69 -9.84 -7.76 -6.57
CA ASP A 69 -11.29 -7.79 -6.33
C ASP A 69 -11.88 -6.36 -6.31
N LEU A 70 -11.15 -5.40 -5.73
CA LEU A 70 -11.52 -3.99 -5.77
C LEU A 70 -11.50 -3.41 -7.17
N LEU A 71 -10.44 -3.65 -7.96
CA LEU A 71 -10.37 -3.17 -9.34
C LEU A 71 -11.53 -3.74 -10.18
N ASP A 72 -11.85 -5.02 -10.01
CA ASP A 72 -12.97 -5.65 -10.72
C ASP A 72 -14.33 -5.06 -10.33
N TYR A 73 -14.53 -4.70 -9.05
CA TYR A 73 -15.70 -3.95 -8.64
C TYR A 73 -15.70 -2.51 -9.17
N PHE A 74 -14.57 -1.81 -9.15
CA PHE A 74 -14.45 -0.45 -9.68
C PHE A 74 -14.75 -0.38 -11.18
N LYS A 75 -14.50 -1.44 -11.95
CA LYS A 75 -14.92 -1.52 -13.36
C LYS A 75 -16.43 -1.39 -13.54
N THR A 76 -17.25 -1.71 -12.53
CA THR A 76 -18.70 -1.52 -12.62
C THR A 76 -19.14 -0.08 -12.35
N GLN A 77 -18.21 0.81 -11.95
CA GLN A 77 -18.49 2.19 -11.56
C GLN A 77 -18.19 3.13 -12.72
N LYS A 78 -19.22 3.79 -13.26
CA LYS A 78 -19.11 4.64 -14.47
C LYS A 78 -18.22 5.87 -14.28
N GLN A 79 -18.05 6.31 -13.05
CA GLN A 79 -17.28 7.51 -12.69
C GLN A 79 -15.76 7.26 -12.65
N ILE A 80 -15.33 5.99 -12.66
CA ILE A 80 -13.90 5.65 -12.66
C ILE A 80 -13.47 5.34 -14.10
N PRO A 81 -12.42 5.98 -14.63
CA PRO A 81 -11.93 5.70 -15.98
C PRO A 81 -11.52 4.23 -16.15
N GLN A 82 -12.12 3.54 -17.12
CA GLN A 82 -11.86 2.11 -17.34
C GLN A 82 -10.40 1.84 -17.77
N GLU A 83 -9.85 2.68 -18.64
CA GLU A 83 -8.45 2.59 -19.09
C GLU A 83 -7.47 2.61 -17.91
N LEU A 84 -7.76 3.41 -16.89
CA LEU A 84 -6.95 3.50 -15.68
C LEU A 84 -6.98 2.19 -14.89
N LEU A 85 -8.16 1.60 -14.72
CA LEU A 85 -8.33 0.33 -14.00
C LEU A 85 -7.65 -0.83 -14.75
N GLU A 86 -7.80 -0.87 -16.07
CA GLU A 86 -7.14 -1.86 -16.93
C GLU A 86 -5.62 -1.72 -16.89
N LYS A 87 -5.12 -0.47 -16.94
CA LYS A 87 -3.70 -0.18 -16.82
C LYS A 87 -3.16 -0.63 -15.45
N SER A 88 -3.81 -0.26 -14.34
CA SER A 88 -3.38 -0.66 -13.00
C SER A 88 -3.37 -2.18 -12.82
N LEU A 89 -4.36 -2.88 -13.36
CA LEU A 89 -4.40 -4.35 -13.35
C LEU A 89 -3.28 -4.95 -14.19
N SER A 90 -3.11 -4.48 -15.42
CA SER A 90 -2.10 -4.96 -16.37
C SER A 90 -0.68 -4.74 -15.83
N ASP A 91 -0.37 -3.53 -15.36
CA ASP A 91 0.95 -3.18 -14.83
C ASP A 91 1.28 -4.00 -13.59
N THR A 92 0.31 -4.22 -12.70
CA THR A 92 0.52 -5.07 -11.51
C THR A 92 0.82 -6.51 -11.90
N LYS A 93 0.02 -7.10 -12.79
CA LYS A 93 0.24 -8.48 -13.24
C LYS A 93 1.58 -8.64 -13.93
N LYS A 94 1.86 -7.76 -14.91
CA LYS A 94 3.12 -7.76 -15.65
C LYS A 94 4.33 -7.64 -14.72
N PHE A 95 4.27 -6.75 -13.72
CA PHE A 95 5.37 -6.58 -12.77
C PHE A 95 5.70 -7.88 -12.03
N PHE A 96 4.70 -8.60 -11.50
CA PHE A 96 4.94 -9.85 -10.77
C PHE A 96 5.21 -11.05 -11.69
N GLU A 97 4.73 -11.04 -12.93
CA GLU A 97 5.11 -12.01 -13.96
C GLU A 97 6.58 -11.87 -14.35
N GLU A 98 7.07 -10.64 -14.53
CA GLU A 98 8.46 -10.34 -14.87
C GLU A 98 9.41 -10.46 -13.65
N ASN A 99 8.89 -10.33 -12.43
CA ASN A 99 9.66 -10.35 -11.19
C ASN A 99 9.07 -11.33 -10.15
N PRO A 100 9.02 -12.64 -10.45
CA PRO A 100 8.38 -13.63 -9.57
C PRO A 100 9.06 -13.76 -8.20
N ASP A 101 10.35 -13.40 -8.08
CA ASP A 101 11.09 -13.43 -6.82
C ASP A 101 10.71 -12.28 -5.85
N ARG A 102 9.83 -11.37 -6.27
CA ARG A 102 9.23 -10.30 -5.45
C ARG A 102 7.94 -10.74 -4.77
N ILE A 103 7.36 -11.86 -5.18
CA ILE A 103 6.25 -12.48 -4.48
C ILE A 103 6.81 -13.11 -3.20
N SER A 104 6.22 -12.80 -2.05
CA SER A 104 6.68 -13.27 -0.75
C SER A 104 5.50 -13.44 0.21
N ASP A 105 5.77 -13.66 1.50
CA ASP A 105 4.74 -13.83 2.51
C ASP A 105 4.06 -12.48 2.88
N TYR A 106 4.83 -11.39 2.93
CA TYR A 106 4.34 -10.10 3.42
C TYR A 106 4.72 -8.90 2.54
N PHE A 107 3.85 -7.90 2.55
CA PHE A 107 4.19 -6.52 2.24
C PHE A 107 4.68 -5.79 3.50
N PHE A 108 5.56 -4.82 3.32
CA PHE A 108 6.00 -3.89 4.35
C PHE A 108 6.04 -2.47 3.82
N LEU A 109 5.58 -1.54 4.64
CA LEU A 109 5.65 -0.11 4.43
C LEU A 109 6.51 0.54 5.50
N GLU A 110 7.45 1.34 5.05
CA GLU A 110 8.26 2.21 5.88
C GLU A 110 8.13 3.65 5.43
N ALA A 111 7.52 4.47 6.28
CA ALA A 111 7.26 5.89 6.03
C ALA A 111 8.07 6.81 6.98
N GLY A 112 9.03 6.26 7.72
CA GLY A 112 9.83 7.00 8.70
C GLY A 112 10.50 8.26 8.12
N GLU A 113 10.99 8.22 6.88
CA GLU A 113 11.58 9.39 6.20
C GLU A 113 10.59 10.54 5.97
N ILE A 114 9.31 10.23 5.74
CA ILE A 114 8.26 11.25 5.62
C ILE A 114 8.03 11.89 6.99
N PHE A 115 7.93 11.06 8.04
CA PHE A 115 7.57 11.48 9.39
C PHE A 115 8.68 12.21 10.14
N ASP A 116 9.94 11.86 9.90
CA ASP A 116 11.12 12.52 10.49
C ASP A 116 11.18 14.02 10.13
N ASN A 117 10.58 14.40 9.01
CA ASN A 117 10.46 15.78 8.56
C ASN A 117 9.08 16.40 8.80
N GLY A 118 8.19 15.69 9.51
CA GLY A 118 6.82 16.10 9.82
C GLY A 118 6.71 16.84 11.15
N GLU A 119 5.49 17.22 11.49
CA GLU A 119 5.16 17.75 12.82
C GLU A 119 4.72 16.60 13.73
N GLY A 120 5.53 16.29 14.75
CA GLY A 120 5.27 15.22 15.70
C GLY A 120 6.32 14.11 15.68
N ASP A 121 6.21 13.16 16.60
CA ASP A 121 7.14 12.03 16.65
C ASP A 121 6.77 10.95 15.60
N ILE A 122 7.78 10.24 15.10
CA ILE A 122 7.62 9.22 14.05
C ILE A 122 6.67 8.10 14.48
N TYR A 123 6.67 7.73 15.77
CA TYR A 123 5.87 6.63 16.27
C TYR A 123 4.37 6.97 16.24
N THR A 124 4.00 8.16 16.72
CA THR A 124 2.61 8.66 16.66
C THR A 124 2.14 8.79 15.22
N GLN A 125 2.93 9.42 14.34
CA GLN A 125 2.58 9.55 12.92
C GLN A 125 2.42 8.19 12.23
N ASN A 126 3.27 7.21 12.54
CA ASN A 126 3.12 5.86 12.01
C ASN A 126 1.90 5.12 12.58
N ARG A 127 1.54 5.41 13.84
CA ARG A 127 0.33 4.85 14.44
C ARG A 127 -0.93 5.40 13.77
N ASP A 128 -0.98 6.71 13.53
CA ASP A 128 -2.07 7.37 12.80
C ASP A 128 -2.20 6.81 11.38
N LEU A 129 -1.08 6.57 10.70
CA LEU A 129 -1.07 5.91 9.39
C LEU A 129 -1.65 4.49 9.49
N TRP A 130 -1.25 3.71 10.49
CA TRP A 130 -1.78 2.35 10.66
C TRP A 130 -3.29 2.37 10.91
N ASP A 131 -3.77 3.27 11.78
CA ASP A 131 -5.21 3.44 12.05
C ASP A 131 -5.98 3.84 10.77
N ASP A 132 -5.40 4.71 9.93
CA ASP A 132 -5.96 5.07 8.63
C ASP A 132 -5.99 3.88 7.65
N ILE A 133 -4.92 3.08 7.59
CA ILE A 133 -4.88 1.84 6.77
C ILE A 133 -5.99 0.88 7.20
N ILE A 134 -6.15 0.65 8.51
CA ILE A 134 -7.22 -0.21 9.05
C ILE A 134 -8.61 0.35 8.71
N TYR A 135 -8.80 1.66 8.84
CA TYR A 135 -10.06 2.33 8.52
C TYR A 135 -10.41 2.21 7.02
N VAL A 136 -9.46 2.50 6.14
CA VAL A 136 -9.59 2.37 4.69
C VAL A 136 -9.90 0.92 4.32
N HIS A 137 -9.17 -0.04 4.88
CA HIS A 137 -9.43 -1.46 4.60
C HIS A 137 -10.83 -1.89 5.02
N LYS A 138 -11.26 -1.54 6.24
CA LYS A 138 -12.59 -1.89 6.74
C LYS A 138 -13.69 -1.33 5.84
N SER A 139 -13.59 -0.07 5.45
CA SER A 139 -14.58 0.58 4.59
C SER A 139 -14.61 0.00 3.17
N LEU A 140 -13.45 -0.29 2.57
CA LEU A 140 -13.36 -0.96 1.27
C LEU A 140 -13.89 -2.41 1.33
N LYS A 141 -13.67 -3.11 2.44
CA LYS A 141 -14.22 -4.46 2.65
C LYS A 141 -15.74 -4.43 2.73
N GLU A 142 -16.31 -3.48 3.46
CA GLU A 142 -17.76 -3.28 3.50
C GLU A 142 -18.32 -2.94 2.11
N LEU A 143 -17.61 -2.10 1.34
CA LEU A 143 -17.97 -1.78 -0.04
C LEU A 143 -17.99 -3.04 -0.91
N LEU A 144 -16.96 -3.89 -0.83
CA LEU A 144 -16.90 -5.15 -1.59
C LEU A 144 -17.95 -6.18 -1.17
N ILE A 145 -18.44 -6.13 0.07
CA ILE A 145 -19.55 -6.98 0.52
C ILE A 145 -20.87 -6.46 -0.01
N LYS A 146 -21.11 -5.14 0.09
CA LYS A 146 -22.38 -4.51 -0.29
C LYS A 146 -22.53 -4.37 -1.81
N LYS A 147 -21.42 -4.17 -2.52
CA LYS A 147 -21.32 -3.88 -3.97
C LYS A 147 -22.45 -2.97 -4.47
N PRO A 148 -22.63 -1.76 -3.92
CA PRO A 148 -23.67 -0.85 -4.39
C PRO A 148 -23.50 -0.59 -5.88
N LEU A 149 -24.62 -0.40 -6.59
CA LEU A 149 -24.60 -0.15 -8.04
C LEU A 149 -23.80 1.12 -8.37
N ASN A 150 -23.88 2.13 -7.50
CA ASN A 150 -23.14 3.37 -7.59
C ASN A 150 -22.54 3.71 -6.22
N MET A 151 -21.23 3.55 -6.09
CA MET A 151 -20.53 3.81 -4.83
C MET A 151 -20.43 5.30 -4.48
N PHE A 152 -20.76 6.21 -5.41
CA PHE A 152 -20.62 7.66 -5.24
C PHE A 152 -21.93 8.39 -4.88
N GLU A 153 -23.05 7.67 -4.72
CA GLU A 153 -24.35 8.29 -4.40
C GLU A 153 -24.45 8.80 -2.95
N ASN A 154 -23.79 8.13 -2.00
CA ASN A 154 -23.75 8.53 -0.59
C ASN A 154 -22.35 8.30 -0.02
N PRO A 155 -21.33 9.09 -0.41
CA PRO A 155 -19.96 8.88 0.04
C PRO A 155 -19.84 9.28 1.52
N ILE A 156 -19.44 8.32 2.36
CA ILE A 156 -19.26 8.52 3.81
C ILE A 156 -17.77 8.59 4.20
N HIS A 157 -16.89 8.07 3.34
CA HIS A 157 -15.46 7.99 3.60
C HIS A 157 -14.67 9.02 2.78
N SER A 158 -13.65 9.63 3.38
CA SER A 158 -12.82 10.65 2.72
C SER A 158 -12.14 10.12 1.45
N TRP A 159 -11.68 8.87 1.46
CA TRP A 159 -11.02 8.24 0.32
C TRP A 159 -11.91 8.11 -0.94
N PHE A 160 -13.23 8.24 -0.83
CA PHE A 160 -14.09 8.29 -2.02
C PHE A 160 -13.76 9.49 -2.90
N TYR A 161 -13.48 10.64 -2.27
CA TYR A 161 -13.16 11.87 -2.99
C TYR A 161 -11.80 11.77 -3.67
N ASP A 162 -10.83 11.12 -3.02
CA ASP A 162 -9.54 10.81 -3.62
C ASP A 162 -9.69 10.04 -4.95
N ILE A 163 -10.52 8.99 -4.96
CA ILE A 163 -10.78 8.20 -6.19
C ILE A 163 -11.62 8.97 -7.19
N LYS A 164 -12.62 9.74 -6.73
CA LYS A 164 -13.54 10.46 -7.62
C LYS A 164 -12.84 11.62 -8.34
N ASP A 165 -12.08 12.40 -7.58
CA ASP A 165 -11.55 13.69 -8.02
C ASP A 165 -10.16 13.53 -8.64
N ASN A 166 -9.35 12.58 -8.15
CA ASN A 166 -7.97 12.35 -8.64
C ASN A 166 -7.66 10.85 -8.84
N PRO A 167 -8.47 10.10 -9.62
CA PRO A 167 -8.30 8.65 -9.75
C PRO A 167 -6.89 8.26 -10.20
N GLU A 168 -6.25 9.04 -11.07
CA GLU A 168 -4.88 8.80 -11.56
C GLU A 168 -3.83 8.83 -10.43
N GLU A 169 -3.99 9.69 -9.44
CA GLU A 169 -3.04 9.79 -8.33
C GLU A 169 -3.23 8.66 -7.31
N HIS A 170 -4.44 8.10 -7.22
CA HIS A 170 -4.82 7.16 -6.16
C HIS A 170 -4.95 5.70 -6.61
N LEU A 171 -5.20 5.45 -7.91
CA LEU A 171 -5.35 4.10 -8.46
C LEU A 171 -4.14 3.62 -9.27
N ILE A 172 -3.24 4.52 -9.70
CA ILE A 172 -2.01 4.10 -10.38
C ILE A 172 -1.06 3.47 -9.37
N VAL A 173 -0.65 2.25 -9.69
CA VAL A 173 0.41 1.53 -8.98
C VAL A 173 1.77 1.95 -9.51
N ASN A 174 2.67 2.36 -8.62
CA ASN A 174 4.02 2.75 -9.01
C ASN A 174 5.01 1.61 -8.72
N TRP A 175 4.83 0.44 -9.34
CA TRP A 175 5.79 -0.65 -9.15
C TRP A 175 7.16 -0.26 -9.73
N LYS A 176 8.21 -0.39 -8.92
CA LYS A 176 9.59 -0.10 -9.29
C LYS A 176 10.45 -1.30 -8.98
N SER A 177 11.31 -1.67 -9.92
CA SER A 177 12.40 -2.60 -9.67
C SER A 177 13.61 -1.80 -9.15
N ALA A 178 13.89 -1.91 -7.85
CA ALA A 178 15.20 -1.58 -7.30
C ALA A 178 15.85 -2.86 -6.74
N THR A 179 17.13 -3.02 -7.03
CA THR A 179 17.94 -4.18 -6.67
C THR A 179 18.56 -4.01 -5.29
N PHE A 180 18.28 -4.98 -4.43
CA PHE A 180 19.06 -5.35 -3.24
C PHE A 180 19.48 -4.20 -2.30
N TYR A 181 18.58 -3.79 -1.41
CA TYR A 181 19.05 -3.57 -0.05
C TYR A 181 19.34 -4.93 0.59
N SER A 182 20.58 -5.42 0.45
CA SER A 182 21.07 -6.42 1.40
C SER A 182 21.34 -5.69 2.71
N PHE A 183 20.38 -5.67 3.64
CA PHE A 183 20.62 -5.25 5.03
C PHE A 183 21.43 -6.29 5.82
N ASN A 184 22.33 -7.02 5.13
CA ASN A 184 23.38 -7.77 5.79
C ASN A 184 24.61 -6.87 5.81
N ASN A 185 24.66 -5.95 6.76
CA ASN A 185 25.96 -5.62 7.32
C ASN A 185 26.36 -6.80 8.20
N THR A 186 27.46 -7.43 7.79
CA THR A 186 28.27 -8.44 8.49
C THR A 186 28.22 -8.39 10.01
#